data_AF-A0A944HX19-F1
#
_entry.id   AF-A0A944HX19-F1
#
_cell.length_a   1.000
_cell.length_b   1.000
_cell.length_c   1.000
_cell.angle_alpha   90.00
_cell.angle_beta   90.00
_cell.angle_gamma   90.00
#
_symmetry.space_group_name_H-M   'P 1'
#
loop_
_entity.id
_entity.type
_entity.pdbx_description
1 polymer ?
#
loop_
_entity_poly.entity_id
_entity_poly.type
_entity_poly.pdbx_seq_one_letter_code
_entity_poly.pdbx_strand_id
1 'polypeptide(L)'
;MSEVRTVAEKRLHATVARAAHRADAALPADLVATLVTPEGARYSELERLRRPPTRTTGTAFARSLERVDEIGAFQLGRVRLSQVPPNRLAALARYGLGSKAASLERAEEPKRTAMLTAVMRHLEAKAIDEALDLFQVLMATRLISTAKRATEKERLSTLPQLEKASRTLARAAKVLFEELELVETHGADLDTAALWAAVEEVAPREAVMSAAALVVSLVPEDEGSADVAMRAALTTRYNTVRPFLALLGESKALEAATACWPGCGGCPRWRGGG
;
A
#
# COMPACT_ATOMS: atom_id res chain seq x y z
N MET A 1 -28.24 -11.77 38.43
CA MET A 1 -27.44 -11.56 37.19
C MET A 1 -26.46 -10.38 37.27
N SER A 2 -26.80 -9.26 37.92
CA SER A 2 -25.91 -8.08 38.06
C SER A 2 -24.63 -8.39 38.88
N GLU A 3 -24.73 -9.12 39.99
CA GLU A 3 -23.58 -9.44 40.85
C GLU A 3 -22.55 -10.37 40.19
N VAL A 4 -23.01 -11.36 39.42
CA VAL A 4 -22.11 -12.26 38.68
C VAL A 4 -21.32 -11.48 37.63
N ARG A 5 -21.96 -10.49 36.98
CA ARG A 5 -21.32 -9.63 35.99
C ARG A 5 -20.27 -8.72 36.62
N THR A 6 -20.54 -8.12 37.78
CA THR A 6 -19.56 -7.26 38.48
C THR A 6 -18.36 -8.06 38.98
N VAL A 7 -18.56 -9.28 39.48
CA VAL A 7 -17.46 -10.18 39.88
C VAL A 7 -16.61 -10.57 38.67
N ALA A 8 -17.22 -10.91 37.54
CA ALA A 8 -16.50 -11.25 36.31
C ALA A 8 -15.70 -10.06 35.75
N GLU A 9 -16.23 -8.85 35.82
CA GLU A 9 -15.53 -7.62 35.43
C GLU A 9 -14.34 -7.30 36.35
N LYS A 10 -14.50 -7.42 37.67
CA LYS A 10 -13.38 -7.27 38.62
C LYS A 10 -12.25 -8.29 38.35
N ARG A 11 -12.60 -9.55 38.07
CA ARG A 11 -11.63 -10.59 37.72
C ARG A 11 -10.90 -10.28 36.41
N LEU A 12 -11.63 -9.81 35.40
CA LEU A 12 -11.04 -9.37 34.13
C LEU A 12 -9.99 -8.28 34.35
N HIS A 13 -10.35 -7.20 35.06
CA HIS A 13 -9.43 -6.10 35.33
C HIS A 13 -8.18 -6.58 36.07
N ALA A 14 -8.36 -7.38 37.12
CA ALA A 14 -7.24 -7.93 37.89
C ALA A 14 -6.32 -8.82 37.04
N THR A 15 -6.87 -9.61 36.12
CA THR A 15 -6.08 -10.47 35.22
C THR A 15 -5.25 -9.65 34.24
N VAL A 16 -5.84 -8.62 33.61
CA VAL A 16 -5.11 -7.74 32.69
C VAL A 16 -4.03 -6.93 33.42
N ALA A 17 -4.36 -6.32 34.55
CA ALA A 17 -3.40 -5.52 35.33
C ALA A 17 -2.21 -6.35 35.84
N ARG A 18 -2.47 -7.58 36.34
CA ARG A 18 -1.40 -8.51 36.70
C ARG A 18 -0.55 -8.92 35.51
N ALA A 19 -1.16 -9.10 34.34
CA ALA A 19 -0.40 -9.43 33.13
C ALA A 19 0.51 -8.27 32.70
N ALA A 20 0.03 -7.02 32.80
CA ALA A 20 0.82 -5.82 32.50
C ALA A 20 2.02 -5.72 33.45
N HIS A 21 1.79 -5.78 34.77
CA HIS A 21 2.85 -5.70 35.77
C HIS A 21 3.89 -6.84 35.66
N ARG A 22 3.47 -8.05 35.26
CA ARG A 22 4.40 -9.18 35.02
C ARG A 22 5.22 -9.01 33.74
N ALA A 23 4.70 -8.31 32.75
CA ALA A 23 5.42 -8.06 31.51
C ALA A 23 6.52 -7.02 31.74
N ASP A 24 6.20 -5.98 32.51
CA ASP A 24 7.12 -4.95 32.98
C ASP A 24 6.52 -4.29 34.24
N ALA A 25 7.31 -4.16 35.29
CA ALA A 25 6.88 -3.56 36.55
C ALA A 25 6.58 -2.05 36.41
N ALA A 26 7.26 -1.36 35.48
CA ALA A 26 7.09 0.07 35.22
C ALA A 26 5.87 0.37 34.34
N LEU A 27 5.46 -0.58 33.48
CA LEU A 27 4.40 -0.38 32.49
C LEU A 27 3.10 0.23 33.04
N PRO A 28 2.55 -0.19 34.20
CA PRO A 28 1.37 0.48 34.76
C PRO A 28 1.57 1.98 35.01
N ALA A 29 2.73 2.38 35.53
CA ALA A 29 3.06 3.77 35.80
C ALA A 29 3.27 4.54 34.49
N ASP A 30 3.98 3.97 33.53
CA ASP A 30 4.22 4.58 32.21
C ASP A 30 2.91 4.80 31.46
N LEU A 31 1.98 3.84 31.52
CA LEU A 31 0.65 3.98 30.95
C LEU A 31 -0.16 5.11 31.62
N VAL A 32 -0.06 5.25 32.95
CA VAL A 32 -0.71 6.35 33.66
C VAL A 32 -0.10 7.70 33.31
N ALA A 33 1.22 7.76 33.10
CA ALA A 33 1.91 8.99 32.68
C ALA A 33 1.37 9.54 31.35
N THR A 34 0.84 8.68 30.47
CA THR A 34 0.21 9.12 29.22
C THR A 34 -1.07 9.97 29.42
N LEU A 35 -1.66 9.94 30.61
CA LEU A 35 -2.86 10.72 30.93
C LEU A 35 -2.56 12.19 31.21
N VAL A 36 -1.29 12.52 31.48
CA VAL A 36 -0.86 13.88 31.79
C VAL A 36 -0.87 14.73 30.52
N THR A 37 -1.35 15.96 30.64
CA THR A 37 -1.22 16.99 29.60
C THR A 37 0.05 17.79 29.89
N PRO A 38 1.08 17.73 29.01
CA PRO A 38 2.28 18.55 29.18
C PRO A 38 1.97 20.04 29.22
N GLU A 39 2.82 20.83 29.88
CA GLU A 39 2.66 22.28 29.92
C GLU A 39 2.70 22.87 28.50
N GLY A 40 1.73 23.74 28.19
CA GLY A 40 1.56 24.31 26.85
C GLY A 40 0.91 23.39 25.81
N ALA A 41 0.66 22.10 26.13
CA ALA A 41 -0.05 21.20 25.24
C ALA A 41 -1.57 21.28 25.41
N ARG A 42 -2.31 21.11 24.32
CA ARG A 42 -3.78 21.07 24.32
C ARG A 42 -4.35 19.70 24.71
N TYR A 43 -3.56 18.65 24.54
CA TYR A 43 -3.98 17.26 24.66
C TYR A 43 -2.98 16.48 25.49
N SER A 44 -3.46 15.49 26.24
CA SER A 44 -2.58 14.52 26.88
C SER A 44 -1.88 13.64 25.85
N GLU A 45 -0.82 12.97 26.27
CA GLU A 45 -0.09 12.04 25.40
C GLU A 45 -1.04 10.97 24.83
N LEU A 46 -1.90 10.39 25.67
CA LEU A 46 -2.90 9.42 25.24
C LEU A 46 -3.87 10.00 24.21
N GLU A 47 -4.29 11.25 24.36
CA GLU A 47 -5.17 11.92 23.40
C GLU A 47 -4.48 12.26 22.08
N ARG A 48 -3.15 12.50 22.09
CA ARG A 48 -2.35 12.61 20.87
C ARG A 48 -2.24 11.26 20.18
N LEU A 49 -1.89 10.20 20.90
CA LEU A 49 -1.72 8.85 20.36
C LEU A 49 -3.01 8.26 19.77
N ARG A 50 -4.19 8.72 20.23
CA ARG A 50 -5.49 8.34 19.66
C ARG A 50 -5.77 8.93 18.28
N ARG A 51 -4.98 9.90 17.81
CA ARG A 51 -5.30 10.65 16.59
C ARG A 51 -4.63 10.02 15.37
N PRO A 52 -5.41 9.59 14.38
CA PRO A 52 -4.85 9.12 13.11
C PRO A 52 -4.21 10.28 12.33
N PRO A 53 -3.37 9.97 11.33
CA PRO A 53 -2.93 10.97 10.37
C PRO A 53 -4.16 11.51 9.61
N THR A 54 -4.23 12.82 9.40
CA THR A 54 -5.37 13.48 8.73
C THR A 54 -5.10 13.81 7.26
N ARG A 55 -3.88 13.58 6.78
CA ARG A 55 -3.46 13.89 5.41
C ARG A 55 -2.81 12.68 4.77
N THR A 56 -2.93 12.59 3.45
CA THR A 56 -2.31 11.54 2.62
C THR A 56 -1.00 12.03 2.00
N THR A 57 -0.07 12.48 2.84
CA THR A 57 1.25 13.00 2.42
C THR A 57 2.38 12.14 2.96
N GLY A 58 3.55 12.21 2.33
CA GLY A 58 4.75 11.52 2.83
C GLY A 58 5.15 11.97 4.24
N THR A 59 4.97 13.25 4.57
CA THR A 59 5.18 13.77 5.94
C THR A 59 4.17 13.23 6.94
N ALA A 60 2.91 13.04 6.55
CA ALA A 60 1.91 12.41 7.39
C ALA A 60 2.21 10.92 7.60
N PHE A 61 2.81 10.27 6.60
CA PHE A 61 3.26 8.88 6.69
C PHE A 61 4.44 8.70 7.65
N ALA A 62 5.45 9.57 7.56
CA ALA A 62 6.55 9.59 8.54
C ALA A 62 6.00 9.75 9.97
N ARG A 63 5.10 10.72 10.19
CA ARG A 63 4.44 10.92 11.50
C ARG A 63 3.57 9.75 11.94
N SER A 64 2.97 8.99 11.00
CA SER A 64 2.22 7.78 11.39
C SER A 64 3.16 6.67 11.86
N LEU A 65 4.35 6.56 11.27
CA LEU A 65 5.36 5.59 11.73
C LEU A 65 5.98 6.02 13.06
N GLU A 66 6.25 7.31 13.25
CA GLU A 66 6.65 7.85 14.57
C GLU A 66 5.61 7.50 15.65
N ARG A 67 4.31 7.66 15.36
CA ARG A 67 3.24 7.26 16.28
C ARG A 67 3.25 5.75 16.54
N VAL A 68 3.49 4.94 15.52
CA VAL A 68 3.61 3.48 15.66
C VAL A 68 4.77 3.12 16.59
N ASP A 69 5.93 3.76 16.44
CA ASP A 69 7.09 3.53 17.30
C ASP A 69 6.88 4.05 18.73
N GLU A 70 6.25 5.22 18.91
CA GLU A 70 5.85 5.75 20.23
C GLU A 70 4.95 4.76 20.98
N ILE A 71 3.97 4.17 20.31
CA ILE A 71 3.08 3.17 20.90
C ILE A 71 3.81 1.84 21.12
N GLY A 72 4.65 1.43 20.17
CA GLY A 72 5.45 0.20 20.24
C GLY A 72 6.48 0.21 21.36
N ALA A 73 6.93 1.39 21.81
CA ALA A 73 7.84 1.54 22.94
C ALA A 73 7.29 0.95 24.26
N PHE A 74 5.96 0.87 24.41
CA PHE A 74 5.32 0.21 25.56
C PHE A 74 5.37 -1.32 25.50
N GLN A 75 5.82 -1.91 24.38
CA GLN A 75 6.09 -3.34 24.20
C GLN A 75 4.93 -4.24 24.63
N LEU A 76 3.69 -3.84 24.31
CA LEU A 76 2.47 -4.48 24.80
C LEU A 76 2.30 -5.92 24.28
N GLY A 77 3.07 -6.31 23.26
CA GLY A 77 3.23 -7.69 22.82
C GLY A 77 3.74 -8.64 23.91
N ARG A 78 4.46 -8.13 24.92
CA ARG A 78 4.93 -8.91 26.08
C ARG A 78 3.81 -9.20 27.08
N VAL A 79 2.72 -8.44 27.05
CA VAL A 79 1.57 -8.62 27.95
C VAL A 79 0.79 -9.85 27.52
N ARG A 80 0.98 -10.96 28.25
CA ARG A 80 0.33 -12.24 27.96
C ARG A 80 -1.15 -12.21 28.37
N LEU A 81 -2.02 -11.94 27.39
CA LEU A 81 -3.47 -11.83 27.57
C LEU A 81 -4.26 -13.04 27.02
N SER A 82 -3.61 -14.18 26.76
CA SER A 82 -4.27 -15.39 26.21
C SER A 82 -5.42 -15.94 27.07
N GLN A 83 -5.41 -15.65 28.37
CA GLN A 83 -6.46 -16.03 29.32
C GLN A 83 -7.66 -15.07 29.32
N VAL A 84 -7.60 -13.98 28.55
CA VAL A 84 -8.67 -12.99 28.44
C VAL A 84 -9.35 -13.17 27.07
N PRO A 85 -10.67 -13.41 27.02
CA PRO A 85 -11.39 -13.50 25.75
C PRO A 85 -11.20 -12.22 24.91
N PRO A 86 -10.86 -12.32 23.61
CA PRO A 86 -10.61 -11.15 22.75
C PRO A 86 -11.76 -10.14 22.75
N ASN A 87 -13.00 -10.61 22.72
CA ASN A 87 -14.20 -9.75 22.75
C ASN A 87 -14.30 -8.92 24.04
N ARG A 88 -13.84 -9.46 25.18
CA ARG A 88 -13.84 -8.77 26.48
C ARG A 88 -12.74 -7.71 26.52
N LEU A 89 -11.56 -8.02 25.98
CA LEU A 89 -10.47 -7.07 25.85
C LEU A 89 -10.85 -5.91 24.91
N ALA A 90 -11.45 -6.22 23.77
CA ALA A 90 -11.93 -5.22 22.81
C ALA A 90 -13.03 -4.33 23.41
N ALA A 91 -13.95 -4.90 24.19
CA ALA A 91 -14.96 -4.12 24.92
C ALA A 91 -14.33 -3.17 25.94
N LEU A 92 -13.32 -3.63 26.68
CA LEU A 92 -12.57 -2.82 27.64
C LEU A 92 -11.82 -1.67 26.93
N ALA A 93 -11.17 -1.96 25.80
CA ALA A 93 -10.50 -0.95 24.98
C ALA A 93 -11.47 0.10 24.45
N ARG A 94 -12.62 -0.31 23.89
CA ARG A 94 -13.67 0.60 23.39
C ARG A 94 -14.18 1.53 24.48
N TYR A 95 -14.44 0.99 25.68
CA TYR A 95 -14.85 1.81 26.82
C TYR A 95 -13.77 2.83 27.21
N GLY A 96 -12.49 2.41 27.23
CA GLY A 96 -11.39 3.31 27.56
C GLY A 96 -11.14 4.40 26.50
N LEU A 97 -11.31 4.07 25.21
CA LEU A 97 -11.20 5.03 24.09
C LEU A 97 -12.30 6.09 24.13
N GLY A 98 -13.51 5.72 24.56
CA GLY A 98 -14.61 6.67 24.77
C GLY A 98 -14.46 7.53 26.03
N SER A 99 -13.51 7.21 26.89
CA SER A 99 -13.29 7.93 28.17
C SER A 99 -12.23 9.03 28.02
N LYS A 100 -12.48 10.18 28.65
CA LYS A 100 -11.51 11.29 28.80
C LYS A 100 -10.36 10.89 29.73
N ALA A 101 -9.19 11.51 29.57
CA ALA A 101 -8.01 11.21 30.40
C ALA A 101 -8.31 11.29 31.91
N ALA A 102 -8.94 12.38 32.37
CA ALA A 102 -9.32 12.56 33.78
C ALA A 102 -10.33 11.49 34.28
N SER A 103 -11.14 10.88 33.42
CA SER A 103 -12.04 9.79 33.81
C SER A 103 -11.27 8.49 34.04
N LEU A 104 -10.31 8.21 33.16
CA LEU A 104 -9.41 7.07 33.28
C LEU A 104 -8.53 7.20 34.53
N GLU A 105 -8.03 8.40 34.79
CA GLU A 105 -7.22 8.72 35.97
C GLU A 105 -7.99 8.51 37.29
N ARG A 106 -9.29 8.77 37.34
CA ARG A 106 -10.09 8.54 38.55
C ARG A 106 -10.47 7.08 38.78
N ALA A 107 -10.31 6.20 37.80
CA ALA A 107 -10.65 4.79 37.98
C ALA A 107 -9.74 4.15 39.04
N GLU A 108 -10.30 3.33 39.93
CA GLU A 108 -9.53 2.63 40.95
C GLU A 108 -8.70 1.49 40.34
N GLU A 109 -7.58 1.14 40.97
CA GLU A 109 -6.86 -0.08 40.62
C GLU A 109 -7.67 -1.33 41.01
N PRO A 110 -7.63 -2.43 40.24
CA PRO A 110 -6.83 -2.67 39.03
C PRO A 110 -7.48 -2.20 37.72
N LYS A 111 -8.64 -1.52 37.80
CA LYS A 111 -9.44 -1.15 36.61
C LYS A 111 -8.69 -0.14 35.73
N ARG A 112 -8.01 0.84 36.32
CA ARG A 112 -7.23 1.85 35.59
C ARG A 112 -6.15 1.22 34.72
N THR A 113 -5.25 0.44 35.33
CA THR A 113 -4.21 -0.28 34.59
C THR A 113 -4.79 -1.17 33.49
N ALA A 114 -5.86 -1.90 33.79
CA ALA A 114 -6.50 -2.77 32.81
C ALA A 114 -7.08 -2.00 31.60
N MET A 115 -7.73 -0.87 31.84
CA MET A 115 -8.28 -0.02 30.78
C MET A 115 -7.17 0.58 29.92
N LEU A 116 -6.11 1.12 30.52
CA LEU A 116 -5.01 1.72 29.78
C LEU A 116 -4.24 0.68 28.95
N THR A 117 -4.02 -0.50 29.53
CA THR A 117 -3.40 -1.63 28.81
C THR A 117 -4.25 -2.03 27.60
N ALA A 118 -5.57 -2.15 27.76
CA ALA A 118 -6.47 -2.50 26.66
C ALA A 118 -6.53 -1.41 25.58
N VAL A 119 -6.58 -0.13 25.98
CA VAL A 119 -6.56 1.01 25.06
C VAL A 119 -5.27 1.04 24.27
N MET A 120 -4.10 0.97 24.92
CA MET A 120 -2.83 1.04 24.20
C MET A 120 -2.61 -0.18 23.30
N ARG A 121 -3.04 -1.38 23.73
CA ARG A 121 -2.95 -2.58 22.88
C ARG A 121 -3.81 -2.46 21.62
N HIS A 122 -4.97 -1.81 21.75
CA HIS A 122 -5.81 -1.51 20.59
C HIS A 122 -5.18 -0.44 19.69
N LEU A 123 -4.63 0.63 20.27
CA LEU A 123 -3.97 1.69 19.51
C LEU A 123 -2.72 1.21 18.77
N GLU A 124 -1.98 0.26 19.33
CA GLU A 124 -0.81 -0.35 18.69
C GLU A 124 -1.20 -1.00 17.35
N ALA A 125 -2.16 -1.93 17.38
CA ALA A 125 -2.65 -2.58 16.16
C ALA A 125 -3.26 -1.56 15.18
N LYS A 126 -4.09 -0.65 15.69
CA LYS A 126 -4.75 0.37 14.87
C LYS A 126 -3.76 1.33 14.20
N ALA A 127 -2.72 1.76 14.90
CA ALA A 127 -1.72 2.66 14.34
C ALA A 127 -0.90 1.99 13.23
N ILE A 128 -0.58 0.71 13.39
CA ILE A 128 0.08 -0.10 12.35
C ILE A 128 -0.81 -0.18 11.11
N ASP A 129 -2.08 -0.57 11.28
CA ASP A 129 -3.05 -0.66 10.18
C ASP A 129 -3.19 0.70 9.45
N GLU A 130 -3.35 1.80 10.20
CA GLU A 130 -3.46 3.14 9.63
C GLU A 130 -2.20 3.59 8.88
N ALA A 131 -1.00 3.22 9.35
CA ALA A 131 0.25 3.50 8.65
C ALA A 131 0.34 2.70 7.35
N LEU A 132 -0.03 1.40 7.37
CA LEU A 132 -0.03 0.54 6.19
C LEU A 132 -1.07 0.98 5.15
N ASP A 133 -2.26 1.40 5.58
CA ASP A 133 -3.29 1.95 4.70
C ASP A 133 -2.80 3.23 4.02
N LEU A 134 -2.18 4.13 4.77
CA LEU A 134 -1.60 5.35 4.22
C LEU A 134 -0.45 5.04 3.24
N PHE A 135 0.39 4.05 3.55
CA PHE A 135 1.43 3.58 2.64
C PHE A 135 0.83 3.06 1.32
N GLN A 136 -0.22 2.24 1.37
CA GLN A 136 -0.91 1.73 0.18
C GLN A 136 -1.45 2.87 -0.69
N VAL A 137 -2.10 3.87 -0.07
CA VAL A 137 -2.59 5.06 -0.78
C VAL A 137 -1.44 5.82 -1.45
N LEU A 138 -0.30 5.97 -0.78
CA LEU A 138 0.87 6.61 -1.36
C LEU A 138 1.45 5.81 -2.53
N MET A 139 1.52 4.47 -2.44
CA MET A 139 1.95 3.63 -3.56
C MET A 139 1.01 3.77 -4.76
N ALA A 140 -0.30 3.68 -4.52
CA ALA A 140 -1.29 3.81 -5.58
C ALA A 140 -1.22 5.18 -6.27
N THR A 141 -1.13 6.25 -5.50
CA THR A 141 -1.22 7.62 -6.02
C THR A 141 0.11 8.12 -6.59
N ARG A 142 1.23 7.94 -5.89
CA ARG A 142 2.53 8.53 -6.24
C ARG A 142 3.36 7.68 -7.20
N LEU A 143 3.19 6.36 -7.17
CA LEU A 143 3.92 5.44 -8.04
C LEU A 143 3.04 4.99 -9.20
N ILE A 144 1.98 4.24 -8.90
CA ILE A 144 1.18 3.55 -9.92
C ILE A 144 0.43 4.54 -10.81
N SER A 145 -0.34 5.46 -10.22
CA SER A 145 -1.15 6.41 -11.00
C SER A 145 -0.30 7.37 -11.82
N THR A 146 0.87 7.74 -11.31
CA THR A 146 1.81 8.64 -11.99
C THR A 146 2.52 7.92 -13.13
N ALA A 147 2.93 6.67 -12.94
CA ALA A 147 3.47 5.84 -14.02
C ALA A 147 2.41 5.63 -15.11
N LYS A 148 1.18 5.26 -14.74
CA LYS A 148 0.06 5.12 -15.69
C LYS A 148 -0.16 6.36 -16.54
N ARG A 149 -0.23 7.53 -15.89
CA ARG A 149 -0.39 8.81 -16.61
C ARG A 149 0.78 9.13 -17.53
N ALA A 150 2.01 8.78 -17.13
CA ALA A 150 3.18 9.01 -17.98
C ALA A 150 3.15 8.12 -19.22
N THR A 151 2.91 6.82 -19.06
CA THR A 151 2.80 5.87 -20.17
C THR A 151 1.65 6.22 -21.11
N GLU A 152 0.48 6.57 -20.57
CA GLU A 152 -0.66 6.99 -21.39
C GLU A 152 -0.34 8.27 -22.16
N LYS A 153 0.30 9.25 -21.52
CA LYS A 153 0.71 10.49 -22.20
C LYS A 153 1.68 10.23 -23.35
N GLU A 154 2.64 9.34 -23.15
CA GLU A 154 3.60 8.93 -24.17
C GLU A 154 2.89 8.23 -25.34
N ARG A 155 1.99 7.30 -25.05
CA ARG A 155 1.15 6.62 -26.06
C ARG A 155 0.28 7.59 -26.85
N LEU A 156 -0.33 8.57 -26.17
CA LEU A 156 -1.11 9.62 -26.83
C LEU A 156 -0.23 10.49 -27.73
N SER A 157 1.03 10.75 -27.36
CA SER A 157 1.95 11.52 -28.19
C SER A 157 2.40 10.81 -29.46
N THR A 158 2.32 9.47 -29.52
CA THR A 158 2.65 8.69 -30.73
C THR A 158 1.48 8.58 -31.71
N LEU A 159 0.25 8.90 -31.30
CA LEU A 159 -0.96 8.78 -32.14
C LEU A 159 -0.85 9.53 -33.48
N PRO A 160 -0.36 10.78 -33.57
CA PRO A 160 -0.27 11.47 -34.86
C PRO A 160 0.67 10.77 -35.86
N GLN A 161 1.74 10.16 -35.37
CA GLN A 161 2.69 9.41 -36.21
C GLN A 161 2.08 8.09 -36.69
N LEU A 162 1.37 7.40 -35.79
CA LEU A 162 0.62 6.20 -36.12
C LEU A 162 -0.46 6.49 -37.18
N GLU A 163 -1.26 7.54 -37.00
CA GLU A 163 -2.29 7.96 -37.96
C GLU A 163 -1.70 8.24 -39.35
N LYS A 164 -0.55 8.91 -39.41
CA LYS A 164 0.15 9.18 -40.67
C LYS A 164 0.59 7.89 -41.35
N ALA A 165 1.24 6.99 -40.62
CA ALA A 165 1.72 5.72 -41.16
C ALA A 165 0.56 4.81 -41.60
N SER A 166 -0.48 4.66 -40.77
CA SER A 166 -1.68 3.89 -41.09
C SER A 166 -2.39 4.44 -42.34
N ARG A 167 -2.45 5.78 -42.51
CA ARG A 167 -3.03 6.38 -43.72
C ARG A 167 -2.22 6.04 -44.98
N THR A 168 -0.89 6.10 -44.91
CA THR A 168 -0.02 5.70 -46.02
C THR A 168 -0.24 4.23 -46.38
N LEU A 169 -0.25 3.34 -45.38
CA LEU A 169 -0.48 1.91 -45.61
C LEU A 169 -1.88 1.62 -46.15
N ALA A 170 -2.92 2.25 -45.62
CA ALA A 170 -4.29 2.03 -46.10
C ALA A 170 -4.48 2.44 -47.55
N ARG A 171 -3.86 3.55 -47.97
CA ARG A 171 -3.90 3.98 -49.38
C ARG A 171 -3.11 3.05 -50.29
N ALA A 172 -1.91 2.62 -49.88
CA ALA A 172 -1.10 1.67 -50.63
C ALA A 172 -1.79 0.31 -50.77
N ALA A 173 -2.39 -0.19 -49.68
CA ALA A 173 -3.14 -1.45 -49.67
C ALA A 173 -4.39 -1.38 -50.56
N LYS A 174 -5.08 -0.24 -50.58
CA LYS A 174 -6.25 -0.06 -51.47
C LYS A 174 -5.86 -0.23 -52.94
N VAL A 175 -4.81 0.45 -53.40
CA VAL A 175 -4.33 0.31 -54.78
C VAL A 175 -3.87 -1.11 -55.07
N LEU A 176 -3.15 -1.72 -54.13
CA LEU A 176 -2.73 -3.12 -54.24
C LEU A 176 -3.93 -4.06 -54.47
N PHE A 177 -5.01 -3.92 -53.70
CA PHE A 177 -6.20 -4.76 -53.85
C PHE A 177 -6.96 -4.48 -55.15
N GLU A 178 -7.08 -3.22 -55.56
CA GLU A 178 -7.70 -2.84 -56.83
C GLU A 178 -6.96 -3.46 -58.03
N GLU A 179 -5.63 -3.42 -58.04
CA GLU A 179 -4.82 -4.07 -59.08
C GLU A 179 -4.94 -5.59 -59.06
N LEU A 180 -4.98 -6.22 -57.88
CA LEU A 180 -5.17 -7.67 -57.75
C LEU A 180 -6.54 -8.11 -58.29
N GLU A 181 -7.61 -7.37 -57.97
CA GLU A 181 -8.95 -7.63 -58.51
C GLU A 181 -8.99 -7.49 -60.03
N LEU A 182 -8.30 -6.50 -60.61
CA LEU A 182 -8.21 -6.35 -62.06
C LEU A 182 -7.51 -7.53 -62.73
N VAL A 183 -6.41 -8.01 -62.15
CA VAL A 183 -5.67 -9.18 -62.63
C VAL A 183 -6.55 -10.43 -62.61
N GLU A 184 -7.27 -10.68 -61.50
CA GLU A 184 -8.22 -11.78 -61.37
C GLU A 184 -9.36 -11.68 -62.39
N THR A 185 -9.94 -10.48 -62.55
CA THR A 185 -11.09 -10.25 -63.44
C THR A 185 -10.75 -10.48 -64.91
N HIS A 186 -9.54 -10.10 -65.32
CA HIS A 186 -9.09 -10.18 -66.71
C HIS A 186 -8.29 -11.46 -67.00
N GLY A 187 -8.06 -12.31 -66.00
CA GLY A 187 -7.24 -13.53 -66.12
C GLY A 187 -5.81 -13.23 -66.58
N ALA A 188 -5.28 -12.07 -66.18
CA ALA A 188 -3.95 -11.63 -66.56
C ALA A 188 -2.87 -12.25 -65.66
N ASP A 189 -1.62 -12.23 -66.13
CA ASP A 189 -0.48 -12.55 -65.27
C ASP A 189 -0.15 -11.38 -64.34
N LEU A 190 0.22 -11.69 -63.09
CA LEU A 190 0.59 -10.71 -62.10
C LEU A 190 1.96 -10.09 -62.41
N ASP A 191 2.00 -8.81 -62.80
CA ASP A 191 3.26 -8.06 -62.93
C ASP A 191 3.58 -7.29 -61.64
N THR A 192 4.55 -7.82 -60.88
CA THR A 192 5.04 -7.20 -59.64
C THR A 192 5.65 -5.80 -59.83
N ALA A 193 6.23 -5.49 -60.99
CA ALA A 193 6.81 -4.18 -61.26
C ALA A 193 5.71 -3.14 -61.52
N ALA A 194 4.69 -3.51 -62.29
CA ALA A 194 3.51 -2.67 -62.51
C ALA A 194 2.74 -2.42 -61.20
N LEU A 195 2.60 -3.44 -60.35
CA LEU A 195 1.97 -3.35 -59.03
C LEU A 195 2.69 -2.32 -58.13
N TRP A 196 4.03 -2.36 -58.10
CA TRP A 196 4.82 -1.38 -57.36
C TRP A 196 4.73 0.02 -57.98
N ALA A 197 4.71 0.14 -59.30
CA ALA A 197 4.51 1.43 -59.97
C ALA A 197 3.17 2.06 -59.57
N ALA A 198 2.08 1.27 -59.53
CA ALA A 198 0.78 1.74 -59.07
C ALA A 198 0.79 2.19 -57.60
N VAL A 199 1.51 1.47 -56.73
CA VAL A 199 1.70 1.88 -55.32
C VAL A 199 2.55 3.16 -55.20
N GLU A 200 3.55 3.36 -56.05
CA GLU A 200 4.42 4.54 -56.04
C GLU A 200 3.68 5.85 -56.39
N GLU A 201 2.55 5.77 -57.13
CA GLU A 201 1.63 6.90 -57.33
C GLU A 201 1.00 7.40 -56.02
N VAL A 202 0.90 6.54 -55.00
CA VAL A 202 0.38 6.89 -53.66
C VAL A 202 1.50 7.42 -52.76
N ALA A 203 2.60 6.69 -52.69
CA ALA A 203 3.76 7.02 -51.86
C ALA A 203 5.01 6.24 -52.34
N PRO A 204 6.22 6.82 -52.24
CA PRO A 204 7.45 6.11 -52.56
C PRO A 204 7.57 4.80 -51.79
N ARG A 205 8.14 3.76 -52.42
CA ARG A 205 8.33 2.44 -51.79
C ARG A 205 9.01 2.53 -50.43
N GLU A 206 10.04 3.37 -50.28
CA GLU A 206 10.73 3.60 -49.01
C GLU A 206 9.80 4.17 -47.92
N ALA A 207 8.88 5.05 -48.30
CA ALA A 207 7.90 5.63 -47.37
C ALA A 207 6.85 4.61 -46.93
N VAL A 208 6.42 3.71 -47.83
CA VAL A 208 5.52 2.58 -47.49
C VAL A 208 6.21 1.62 -46.52
N MET A 209 7.47 1.25 -46.79
CA MET A 209 8.25 0.38 -45.92
C MET A 209 8.51 1.02 -44.54
N SER A 210 8.81 2.32 -44.52
CA SER A 210 9.00 3.07 -43.27
C SER A 210 7.69 3.17 -42.47
N ALA A 211 6.56 3.36 -43.13
CA ALA A 211 5.25 3.38 -42.49
C ALA A 211 4.91 2.00 -41.89
N ALA A 212 5.19 0.91 -42.61
CA ALA A 212 5.01 -0.46 -42.11
C ALA A 212 5.85 -0.72 -40.87
N ALA A 213 7.15 -0.39 -40.92
CA ALA A 213 8.05 -0.53 -39.78
C ALA A 213 7.60 0.30 -38.57
N LEU A 214 7.11 1.52 -38.80
CA LEU A 214 6.60 2.38 -37.73
C LEU A 214 5.36 1.78 -37.07
N VAL A 215 4.39 1.27 -37.84
CA VAL A 215 3.19 0.62 -37.29
C VAL A 215 3.57 -0.59 -36.44
N VAL A 216 4.47 -1.45 -36.92
CA VAL A 216 4.95 -2.61 -36.14
C VAL A 216 5.62 -2.16 -34.83
N SER A 217 6.40 -1.08 -34.86
CA SER A 217 7.06 -0.57 -33.66
C SER A 217 6.09 0.05 -32.63
N LEU A 218 5.04 0.74 -33.10
CA LEU A 218 4.07 1.43 -32.25
C LEU A 218 2.93 0.53 -31.79
N VAL A 219 2.67 -0.56 -32.50
CA VAL A 219 1.64 -1.56 -32.19
C VAL A 219 2.28 -2.96 -32.26
N PRO A 220 3.04 -3.35 -31.23
CA PRO A 220 3.61 -4.69 -31.16
C PRO A 220 2.49 -5.75 -31.08
N GLU A 221 2.66 -6.88 -31.77
CA GLU A 221 1.68 -7.97 -31.78
C GLU A 221 1.56 -8.71 -30.44
N ASP A 222 2.57 -8.56 -29.55
CA ASP A 222 2.61 -9.25 -28.28
C ASP A 222 1.52 -8.76 -27.31
N GLU A 223 0.63 -9.69 -26.93
CA GLU A 223 -0.27 -9.51 -25.80
C GLU A 223 0.54 -9.18 -24.54
N GLY A 224 0.37 -7.96 -24.01
CA GLY A 224 1.06 -7.49 -22.80
C GLY A 224 2.14 -6.44 -23.02
N SER A 225 2.37 -5.96 -24.26
CA SER A 225 3.29 -4.83 -24.54
C SER A 225 3.00 -3.59 -23.67
N ALA A 226 1.72 -3.29 -23.44
CA ALA A 226 1.27 -2.22 -22.53
C ALA A 226 1.69 -2.45 -21.07
N ASP A 227 1.64 -3.69 -20.59
CA ASP A 227 2.07 -4.03 -19.23
C ASP A 227 3.59 -3.98 -19.08
N VAL A 228 4.35 -4.35 -20.12
CA VAL A 228 5.81 -4.20 -20.15
C VAL A 228 6.21 -2.73 -20.08
N ALA A 229 5.58 -1.87 -20.89
CA ALA A 229 5.79 -0.43 -20.84
C ALA A 229 5.44 0.16 -19.45
N MET A 230 4.35 -0.33 -18.84
CA MET A 230 3.98 0.06 -17.47
C MET A 230 5.06 -0.33 -16.45
N ARG A 231 5.57 -1.57 -16.50
CA ARG A 231 6.61 -2.06 -15.58
C ARG A 231 7.92 -1.25 -15.73
N ALA A 232 8.29 -0.91 -16.96
CA ALA A 232 9.43 -0.04 -17.22
C ALA A 232 9.21 1.36 -16.59
N ALA A 233 8.04 1.97 -16.79
CA ALA A 233 7.71 3.28 -16.23
C ALA A 233 7.67 3.28 -14.68
N LEU A 234 7.22 2.19 -14.06
CA LEU A 234 7.25 2.02 -12.61
C LEU A 234 8.69 2.04 -12.06
N THR A 235 9.63 1.38 -12.76
CA THR A 235 11.03 1.29 -12.34
C THR A 235 11.68 2.68 -12.25
N THR A 236 11.44 3.53 -13.25
CA THR A 236 11.94 4.93 -13.28
C THR A 236 11.40 5.77 -12.12
N ARG A 237 10.26 5.40 -11.55
CA ARG A 237 9.58 6.12 -10.46
C ARG A 237 9.88 5.56 -9.07
N TYR A 238 10.61 4.43 -8.97
CA TYR A 238 10.92 3.79 -7.70
C TYR A 238 11.57 4.73 -6.68
N ASN A 239 12.44 5.64 -7.14
CA ASN A 239 13.09 6.64 -6.29
C ASN A 239 12.10 7.54 -5.52
N THR A 240 10.88 7.73 -6.03
CA THR A 240 9.84 8.52 -5.35
C THR A 240 9.27 7.81 -4.12
N VAL A 241 9.27 6.48 -4.09
CA VAL A 241 8.70 5.68 -3.00
C VAL A 241 9.76 5.03 -2.12
N ARG A 242 11.01 4.95 -2.59
CA ARG A 242 12.15 4.40 -1.84
C ARG A 242 12.29 4.97 -0.41
N PRO A 243 12.13 6.28 -0.16
CA PRO A 243 12.18 6.81 1.21
C PRO A 243 11.08 6.24 2.11
N PHE A 244 9.88 5.98 1.58
CA PHE A 244 8.78 5.39 2.36
C PHE A 244 9.06 3.93 2.71
N LEU A 245 9.69 3.19 1.80
CA LEU A 245 10.12 1.81 2.06
C LEU A 245 11.23 1.76 3.12
N ALA A 246 12.17 2.71 3.09
CA ALA A 246 13.20 2.82 4.12
C ALA A 246 12.58 3.08 5.49
N LEU A 247 11.66 4.04 5.59
CA LEU A 247 10.95 4.33 6.84
C LEU A 247 10.17 3.12 7.38
N LEU A 248 9.55 2.31 6.52
CA LEU A 248 8.90 1.05 6.95
C LEU A 248 9.90 0.06 7.54
N GLY A 249 11.09 -0.07 6.94
CA GLY A 249 12.13 -0.97 7.41
C GLY A 249 12.82 -0.49 8.69
N GLU A 250 12.83 0.82 8.96
CA GLU A 250 13.42 1.43 10.15
C GLU A 250 12.48 1.41 11.37
N SER A 251 11.17 1.22 11.17
CA SER A 251 10.20 1.17 12.28
C SER A 251 10.39 -0.09 13.11
N LYS A 252 10.77 0.10 14.38
CA LYS A 252 11.04 -0.99 15.33
C LYS A 252 9.78 -1.78 15.66
N ALA A 253 8.62 -1.14 15.63
CA ALA A 253 7.35 -1.82 15.90
C ALA A 253 6.90 -2.71 14.72
N LEU A 254 7.43 -2.48 13.51
CA LEU A 254 7.17 -3.27 12.31
C LEU A 254 8.27 -4.31 12.03
N GLU A 255 9.37 -4.31 12.80
CA GLU A 255 10.32 -5.43 12.80
C GLU A 255 9.51 -6.71 13.02
N ALA A 256 9.70 -7.68 12.11
CA ALA A 256 8.91 -8.91 12.10
C ALA A 256 8.87 -9.51 13.50
N ALA A 257 7.72 -9.37 14.17
CA ALA A 257 7.46 -10.10 15.39
C ALA A 257 7.74 -11.56 15.06
N THR A 258 8.75 -12.16 15.69
CA THR A 258 9.05 -13.58 15.51
C THR A 258 7.73 -14.31 15.58
N ALA A 259 7.28 -14.83 14.43
CA ALA A 259 5.97 -15.41 14.27
C ALA A 259 5.94 -16.71 15.09
N CYS A 260 5.74 -16.58 16.39
CA CYS A 260 5.44 -17.71 17.24
C CYS A 260 3.93 -17.89 17.20
N TRP A 261 3.46 -18.43 16.08
CA TRP A 261 2.14 -19.06 16.03
C TRP A 261 2.15 -20.18 17.08
N PRO A 262 1.21 -20.21 18.05
CA PRO A 262 1.10 -21.30 18.99
C PRO A 262 0.54 -22.52 18.22
N GLY A 263 1.44 -23.29 17.60
CA GLY A 263 1.10 -24.45 16.79
C GLY A 263 2.20 -24.92 15.81
N CYS A 264 3.17 -24.07 15.45
CA CYS A 264 4.26 -24.50 14.57
C CYS A 264 5.43 -25.04 15.39
N GLY A 265 5.54 -26.37 15.46
CA GLY A 265 6.77 -27.03 15.90
C GLY A 265 7.95 -26.56 15.04
N GLY A 266 8.98 -26.03 15.70
CA GLY A 266 10.33 -25.83 15.20
C GLY A 266 10.49 -25.18 13.81
N CYS A 267 10.58 -23.86 13.75
CA CYS A 267 11.22 -23.21 12.60
C CYS A 267 12.76 -23.23 12.79
N PRO A 268 13.54 -23.67 11.79
CA PRO A 268 14.99 -23.65 11.88
C PRO A 268 15.51 -22.22 11.79
N ARG A 269 16.43 -21.90 12.69
CA ARG A 269 17.20 -20.65 12.73
C ARG A 269 17.99 -20.53 11.42
N TRP A 270 17.63 -19.57 10.57
CA TRP A 270 18.44 -19.18 9.42
C TRP A 270 19.82 -18.73 9.93
N ARG A 271 20.84 -19.52 9.62
CA ARG A 271 22.24 -19.18 9.84
C ARG A 271 22.69 -18.47 8.57
N GLY A 272 22.80 -17.14 8.63
CA GLY A 272 23.48 -16.38 7.58
C GLY A 272 24.95 -16.79 7.54
N GLY A 273 25.43 -17.15 6.36
CA GLY A 273 26.83 -17.45 6.11
C GLY A 273 27.37 -16.55 5.01
N GLY A 274 28.58 -16.05 5.24
CA GLY A 274 29.59 -15.67 4.23
C GLY A 274 29.31 -14.39 3.45
#